data_AF-A0A958G4C3-F1
#
_entry.id   AF-A0A958G4C3-F1
#
_cell.length_a   1.000
_cell.length_b   1.000
_cell.length_c   1.000
_cell.angle_alpha   90.00
_cell.angle_beta   90.00
_cell.angle_gamma   90.00
#
_symmetry.space_group_name_H-M   'P 1'
#
loop_
_entity.id
_entity.type
_entity.pdbx_description
1 polymer ?
#
loop_
_entity_poly.entity_id
_entity_poly.type
_entity_poly.pdbx_seq_one_letter_code
_entity_poly.pdbx_strand_id
1 'polypeptide(L)'
;TVEAIREVLDTARFPRRIHRVSVAVSASESSLTMAGVMLFTYRHHEIGFVEEKTYRGIHPMMGKRLEIWRLQNFQIERIPTIEDIYLFKGVSQENPGDERLFAFAEVRDLTPSDVNHQGHLWIPNLEFILLETLASMRRYLAQLPPRNRLYWNRVLLYLWPPLTIPADELQEIFKRMQPALEGLGLEKVTARVRIPGENGMLKAAILEVTQPAGGVVVTRFREPGEQPVRTLSDYKKQVVKLRQRGLLYPYELIRLLTPQGQENSDFPPGEFVEYDLDDHHRLVPVERPYGENRANIIVGVITNFTDRYPEGMRRVALFGDPSQGLGALAEPECRRINAGLELARELNLPLEWYAISAGAKIAMDSGTENMDWIALVLRRI
;
A
#
# COMPACT_ATOMS: atom_id res chain seq x y z
N THR A 1 24.34 27.85 -7.46
CA THR A 1 23.20 28.04 -8.40
C THR A 1 21.92 28.49 -7.70
N VAL A 2 21.42 27.79 -6.67
CA VAL A 2 20.17 28.17 -5.98
C VAL A 2 20.25 29.58 -5.36
N GLU A 3 21.29 29.86 -4.58
CA GLU A 3 21.48 31.18 -3.95
C GLU A 3 21.65 32.29 -4.99
N ALA A 4 22.43 32.06 -6.04
CA ALA A 4 22.59 33.01 -7.15
C ALA A 4 21.25 33.31 -7.86
N ILE A 5 20.40 32.30 -8.10
CA ILE A 5 19.07 32.54 -8.67
C ILE A 5 18.22 33.37 -7.70
N ARG A 6 18.23 33.05 -6.40
CA ARG A 6 17.50 33.81 -5.40
C ARG A 6 17.96 35.27 -5.35
N GLU A 7 19.26 35.55 -5.34
CA GLU A 7 19.80 36.91 -5.35
C GLU A 7 19.33 37.71 -6.57
N VAL A 8 19.32 37.09 -7.76
CA VAL A 8 18.78 37.71 -8.97
C VAL A 8 17.28 37.99 -8.84
N LEU A 9 16.50 37.08 -8.24
CA LEU A 9 15.06 37.26 -8.04
C LEU A 9 14.74 38.32 -6.98
N ASP A 10 15.52 38.39 -5.90
CA ASP A 10 15.34 39.37 -4.81
C ASP A 10 15.74 40.79 -5.27
N THR A 11 16.68 40.90 -6.22
CA THR A 11 17.06 42.19 -6.83
C THR A 11 16.18 42.58 -8.03
N ALA A 12 15.45 41.63 -8.61
CA ALA A 12 14.56 41.88 -9.74
C ALA A 12 13.36 42.74 -9.31
N ARG A 13 13.25 43.95 -9.88
CA ARG A 13 12.11 44.86 -9.66
C ARG A 13 10.93 44.45 -10.53
N PHE A 14 10.13 43.49 -10.07
CA PHE A 14 8.91 43.10 -10.77
C PHE A 14 7.86 44.22 -10.69
N PRO A 15 7.15 44.54 -11.79
CA PRO A 15 6.16 45.63 -11.83
C PRO A 15 4.86 45.31 -11.07
N ARG A 16 4.71 44.06 -10.59
CA ARG A 16 3.57 43.57 -9.83
C ARG A 16 4.04 42.52 -8.83
N ARG A 17 3.24 42.26 -7.79
CA ARG A 17 3.50 41.17 -6.84
C ARG A 17 3.43 39.82 -7.57
N ILE A 18 4.55 39.09 -7.60
CA ILE A 18 4.63 37.77 -8.22
C ILE A 18 4.40 36.71 -7.15
N HIS A 19 3.45 35.80 -7.37
CA HIS A 19 3.18 34.72 -6.42
C HIS A 19 4.28 33.63 -6.44
N ARG A 20 4.71 33.25 -7.66
CA ARG A 20 5.66 32.16 -7.89
C ARG A 20 6.47 32.43 -9.16
N VAL A 21 7.75 32.08 -9.15
CA VAL A 21 8.66 32.13 -10.30
C VAL A 21 9.24 30.73 -10.51
N SER A 22 9.18 30.23 -11.74
CA SER A 22 9.85 28.98 -12.14
C SER A 22 11.01 29.33 -13.06
N VAL A 23 12.22 28.90 -12.71
CA VAL A 23 13.46 29.16 -13.45
C VAL A 23 13.94 27.84 -14.03
N ALA A 24 14.10 27.79 -15.36
CA ALA A 24 14.69 26.66 -16.07
C ALA A 24 16.17 26.93 -16.33
N VAL A 25 17.04 26.04 -15.86
CA VAL A 25 18.47 26.09 -16.09
C VAL A 25 18.85 24.91 -16.97
N SER A 26 19.31 25.18 -18.18
CA SER A 26 19.87 24.17 -19.08
C SER A 26 21.40 24.23 -19.05
N ALA A 27 22.06 23.08 -19.19
CA ALA A 27 23.50 23.01 -19.39
C ALA A 27 23.83 22.15 -20.62
N SER A 28 24.81 22.59 -21.40
CA SER A 28 25.28 21.91 -22.62
C SER A 28 26.02 20.60 -22.34
N GLU A 29 26.53 20.41 -21.12
CA GLU A 29 27.26 19.20 -20.72
C GLU A 29 26.39 18.38 -19.76
N SER A 30 26.03 17.19 -20.22
CA SER A 30 25.17 16.20 -19.57
C SER A 30 25.57 15.92 -18.12
N SER A 31 24.92 16.58 -17.15
CA SER A 31 25.03 16.19 -15.72
C SER A 31 23.88 16.68 -14.84
N LEU A 32 22.96 17.54 -15.31
CA LEU A 32 21.93 18.10 -14.44
C LEU A 32 20.67 17.23 -14.32
N THR A 33 20.23 16.57 -15.40
CA THR A 33 19.16 15.54 -15.45
C THR A 33 19.19 14.84 -16.83
N MET A 34 18.46 13.72 -16.99
CA MET A 34 18.25 13.05 -18.31
C MET A 34 17.66 13.98 -19.38
N ALA A 35 16.99 15.08 -18.99
CA ALA A 35 16.34 16.04 -19.89
C ALA A 35 17.17 17.32 -20.16
N GLY A 36 18.41 17.41 -19.63
CA GLY A 36 19.29 18.58 -19.84
C GLY A 36 18.82 19.90 -19.22
N VAL A 37 17.65 19.90 -18.55
CA VAL A 37 17.03 21.07 -17.91
C VAL A 37 16.72 20.75 -16.44
N MET A 38 17.13 21.66 -15.56
CA MET A 38 16.79 21.66 -14.14
C MET A 38 15.85 22.82 -13.83
N LEU A 39 14.74 22.52 -13.17
CA LEU A 39 13.72 23.51 -12.79
C LEU A 39 13.86 23.88 -11.32
N PHE A 40 13.85 25.18 -11.03
CA PHE A 40 13.80 25.71 -9.67
C PHE A 40 12.56 26.58 -9.51
N THR A 41 11.77 26.32 -8.48
CA THR A 41 10.55 27.07 -8.21
C THR A 41 10.74 27.89 -6.94
N TYR A 42 10.47 29.19 -7.01
CA TYR A 42 10.52 30.11 -5.88
C TYR A 42 9.16 30.73 -5.63
N ARG A 43 8.77 30.80 -4.36
CA ARG A 43 7.56 31.48 -3.90
C ARG A 43 7.94 32.77 -3.19
N HIS A 44 7.19 33.83 -3.45
CA HIS A 44 7.40 35.11 -2.79
C HIS A 44 6.80 35.06 -1.37
N HIS A 45 7.64 35.28 -0.36
CA HIS A 45 7.27 35.45 1.05
C HIS A 45 7.45 36.93 1.47
N GLU A 46 7.34 37.23 2.76
CA GLU A 46 7.46 38.61 3.26
C GLU A 46 8.88 39.19 3.08
N ILE A 47 9.90 38.34 3.18
CA ILE A 47 11.33 38.73 3.19
C ILE A 47 12.04 38.27 1.90
N GLY A 48 11.30 38.15 0.78
CA GLY A 48 11.85 37.76 -0.53
C GLY A 48 11.44 36.37 -1.01
N PHE A 49 12.20 35.84 -1.96
CA PHE A 49 11.90 34.57 -2.63
C PHE A 49 12.51 33.37 -1.90
N VAL A 50 11.68 32.37 -1.59
CA VAL A 50 12.10 31.10 -0.98
C VAL A 50 11.84 29.96 -1.95
N GLU A 51 12.81 29.06 -2.11
CA GLU A 51 12.66 27.91 -3.00
C GLU A 51 11.65 26.89 -2.43
N GLU A 52 10.68 26.50 -3.24
CA GLU A 52 9.80 25.36 -2.98
C GLU A 52 10.47 24.07 -3.47
N LYS A 53 11.33 23.48 -2.62
CA LYS A 53 12.11 22.26 -2.94
C LYS A 53 11.26 21.09 -3.44
N THR A 54 9.99 21.01 -3.04
CA THR A 54 9.01 20.03 -3.53
C THR A 54 8.86 20.01 -5.05
N TYR A 55 9.05 21.17 -5.71
CA TYR A 55 8.99 21.31 -7.17
C TYR A 55 10.37 21.34 -7.83
N ARG A 56 11.44 21.00 -7.10
CA ARG A 56 12.78 20.97 -7.69
C ARG A 56 12.84 19.91 -8.80
N GLY A 57 13.19 20.36 -10.00
CA GLY A 57 13.25 19.53 -11.21
C GLY A 57 11.89 19.25 -11.86
N ILE A 58 10.79 19.85 -11.39
CA ILE A 58 9.44 19.63 -11.93
C ILE A 58 8.72 20.99 -12.07
N HIS A 59 8.01 21.18 -13.18
CA HIS A 59 7.20 22.39 -13.33
C HIS A 59 6.02 22.40 -12.34
N PRO A 60 5.71 23.52 -11.66
CA PRO A 60 4.65 23.58 -10.64
C PRO A 60 3.27 23.10 -11.10
N MET A 61 2.93 23.31 -12.37
CA MET A 61 1.66 22.80 -12.94
C MET A 61 1.64 21.27 -13.04
N MET A 62 2.78 20.64 -13.31
CA MET A 62 2.90 19.19 -13.30
C MET A 62 2.82 18.66 -11.88
N GLY A 63 3.51 19.30 -10.93
CA GLY A 63 3.42 18.92 -9.52
C GLY A 63 2.01 19.08 -8.94
N LYS A 64 1.23 20.07 -9.40
CA LYS A 64 -0.19 20.19 -9.06
C LYS A 64 -1.01 19.03 -9.64
N ARG A 65 -0.80 18.69 -10.92
CA ARG A 65 -1.50 17.61 -11.62
C ARG A 65 -1.23 16.23 -11.00
N LEU A 66 0.03 15.95 -10.67
CA LEU A 66 0.47 14.73 -10.00
C LEU A 66 0.18 14.71 -8.49
N GLU A 67 -0.48 15.75 -7.97
CA GLU A 67 -0.84 15.88 -6.56
C GLU A 67 0.34 15.75 -5.58
N ILE A 68 1.54 16.21 -5.97
CA ILE A 68 2.75 16.10 -5.14
C ILE A 68 2.58 16.81 -3.79
N TRP A 69 1.72 17.82 -3.72
CA TRP A 69 1.33 18.50 -2.49
C TRP A 69 0.83 17.53 -1.40
N ARG A 70 0.29 16.35 -1.77
CA ARG A 70 -0.14 15.32 -0.82
C ARG A 70 1.02 14.74 -0.03
N LEU A 71 2.25 14.92 -0.47
CA LEU A 71 3.46 14.50 0.25
C LEU A 71 3.93 15.54 1.29
N GLN A 72 3.13 16.57 1.60
CA GLN A 72 3.51 17.62 2.56
C GLN A 72 3.94 17.14 3.96
N ASN A 73 3.57 15.91 4.37
CA ASN A 73 3.99 15.32 5.64
C ASN A 73 5.38 14.66 5.57
N PHE A 74 6.01 14.66 4.39
CA PHE A 74 7.31 14.05 4.12
C PHE A 74 8.29 15.11 3.62
N GLN A 75 9.54 15.03 4.08
CA GLN A 75 10.66 15.68 3.40
C GLN A 75 11.00 14.82 2.19
N ILE A 76 10.82 15.38 1.00
CA ILE A 76 11.00 14.64 -0.25
C ILE A 76 12.28 15.07 -0.97
N GLU A 77 12.98 14.08 -1.50
CA GLU A 77 14.14 14.24 -2.37
C GLU A 77 13.86 13.53 -3.68
N ARG A 78 14.07 14.22 -4.81
CA ARG A 78 13.87 13.65 -6.14
C ARG A 78 15.06 12.75 -6.50
N ILE A 79 14.77 11.53 -6.89
CA ILE A 79 15.72 10.59 -7.47
C ILE A 79 15.70 10.77 -9.00
N PRO A 80 16.86 10.83 -9.68
CA PRO A 80 16.92 10.94 -11.14
C PRO A 80 16.21 9.77 -11.85
N THR A 81 15.41 10.10 -12.84
CA THR A 81 14.58 9.18 -13.63
C THR A 81 14.56 9.61 -15.10
N ILE A 82 14.02 8.75 -15.97
CA ILE A 82 13.68 9.11 -17.35
C ILE A 82 12.53 10.12 -17.39
N GLU A 83 12.23 10.66 -18.57
CA GLU A 83 11.12 11.59 -18.78
C GLU A 83 9.75 10.96 -18.41
N ASP A 84 8.78 11.82 -18.10
CA ASP A 84 7.41 11.47 -17.67
C ASP A 84 7.31 10.59 -16.39
N ILE A 85 8.43 10.24 -15.75
CA ILE A 85 8.50 9.51 -14.48
C ILE A 85 9.19 10.38 -13.44
N TYR A 86 8.65 10.42 -12.22
CA TYR A 86 9.18 11.16 -11.09
C TYR A 86 9.24 10.27 -9.86
N LEU A 87 10.45 9.93 -9.43
CA LEU A 87 10.67 9.15 -8.23
C LEU A 87 11.14 10.05 -7.09
N PHE A 88 10.54 9.89 -5.92
CA PHE A 88 10.92 10.61 -4.71
C PHE A 88 11.24 9.63 -3.59
N LYS A 89 12.33 9.88 -2.88
CA LYS A 89 12.53 9.39 -1.53
C LYS A 89 11.86 10.35 -0.57
N GLY A 90 10.94 9.87 0.26
CA GLY A 90 10.29 10.66 1.29
C GLY A 90 10.63 10.15 2.68
N VAL A 91 11.01 11.05 3.58
CA VAL A 91 11.18 10.78 5.02
C VAL A 91 10.09 11.53 5.78
N SER A 92 9.31 10.83 6.59
CA SER A 92 8.26 11.47 7.39
C SER A 92 8.83 12.53 8.33
N GLN A 93 8.12 13.66 8.43
CA GLN A 93 8.49 14.76 9.32
C GLN A 93 8.21 14.44 10.79
N GLU A 94 7.26 13.56 11.07
CA GLU A 94 6.87 13.17 12.45
C GLU A 94 7.68 11.96 12.95
N ASN A 95 8.04 11.05 12.04
CA ASN A 95 8.73 9.80 12.36
C ASN A 95 9.83 9.52 11.34
N PRO A 96 11.10 9.84 11.63
CA PRO A 96 12.21 9.61 10.72
C PRO A 96 12.39 8.15 10.28
N GLY A 97 11.87 7.17 11.04
CA GLY A 97 11.90 5.75 10.65
C GLY A 97 10.89 5.38 9.57
N ASP A 98 9.98 6.28 9.20
CA ASP A 98 9.03 6.12 8.11
C ASP A 98 9.62 6.73 6.82
N GLU A 99 10.44 5.91 6.15
CA GLU A 99 11.06 6.21 4.85
C GLU A 99 10.37 5.41 3.73
N ARG A 100 9.99 6.10 2.64
CA ARG A 100 9.24 5.50 1.53
C ARG A 100 9.70 6.02 0.18
N LEU A 101 9.44 5.24 -0.85
CA LEU A 101 9.45 5.69 -2.24
C LEU A 101 8.06 6.09 -2.69
N PHE A 102 7.98 7.24 -3.36
CA PHE A 102 6.79 7.72 -4.06
C PHE A 102 7.15 7.90 -5.54
N ALA A 103 6.57 7.08 -6.41
CA ALA A 103 6.75 7.19 -7.84
C ALA A 103 5.50 7.78 -8.49
N PHE A 104 5.69 8.72 -9.40
CA PHE A 104 4.63 9.37 -10.16
C PHE A 104 4.92 9.22 -11.64
N ALA A 105 3.90 8.91 -12.44
CA ALA A 105 4.06 8.86 -13.89
C ALA A 105 2.80 9.34 -14.62
N GLU A 106 2.98 9.88 -15.82
CA GLU A 106 1.88 10.27 -16.71
C GLU A 106 1.66 9.20 -17.78
N VAL A 107 0.42 8.77 -17.96
CA VAL A 107 0.02 7.85 -19.02
C VAL A 107 -0.82 8.65 -20.03
N ARG A 108 -0.22 8.91 -21.19
CA ARG A 108 -0.80 9.78 -22.23
C ARG A 108 -1.70 9.03 -23.22
N ASP A 109 -1.51 7.73 -23.34
CA ASP A 109 -2.22 6.86 -24.27
C ASP A 109 -2.74 5.60 -23.55
N LEU A 110 -3.99 5.25 -23.83
CA LEU A 110 -4.69 4.05 -23.36
C LEU A 110 -5.29 3.25 -24.53
N THR A 111 -4.82 3.48 -25.75
CA THR A 111 -5.25 2.75 -26.94
C THR A 111 -4.98 1.26 -26.74
N PRO A 112 -6.01 0.40 -26.76
CA PRO A 112 -5.80 -1.03 -26.72
C PRO A 112 -5.14 -1.49 -28.01
N SER A 113 -4.21 -2.42 -27.91
CA SER A 113 -3.81 -3.23 -29.05
C SER A 113 -4.50 -4.57 -28.93
N ASP A 114 -5.30 -4.93 -29.92
CA ASP A 114 -5.61 -6.34 -30.13
C ASP A 114 -4.28 -7.05 -30.42
N VAL A 115 -4.15 -8.29 -29.96
CA VAL A 115 -2.98 -9.18 -30.15
C VAL A 115 -1.89 -9.11 -29.07
N ASN A 116 -2.26 -9.53 -27.86
CA ASN A 116 -1.43 -10.55 -27.22
C ASN A 116 -1.79 -11.89 -27.88
N HIS A 117 -0.82 -12.80 -28.09
CA HIS A 117 -1.02 -14.12 -28.72
C HIS A 117 -2.11 -15.02 -28.05
N GLN A 118 -2.71 -14.55 -26.96
CA GLN A 118 -3.68 -15.24 -26.10
C GLN A 118 -5.07 -14.57 -26.07
N GLY A 119 -5.32 -13.49 -26.83
CA GLY A 119 -6.64 -12.87 -26.94
C GLY A 119 -7.07 -11.97 -25.76
N HIS A 120 -6.12 -11.55 -24.93
CA HIS A 120 -6.39 -10.64 -23.81
C HIS A 120 -6.17 -9.17 -24.19
N LEU A 121 -6.94 -8.28 -23.55
CA LEU A 121 -6.75 -6.83 -23.66
C LEU A 121 -5.31 -6.45 -23.29
N TRP A 122 -4.68 -5.65 -24.14
CA TRP A 122 -3.33 -5.13 -23.93
C TRP A 122 -3.29 -3.63 -24.16
N ILE A 123 -2.64 -2.92 -23.25
CA ILE A 123 -2.46 -1.47 -23.34
C ILE A 123 -0.96 -1.17 -23.27
N PRO A 124 -0.26 -1.19 -24.42
CA PRO A 124 1.20 -1.13 -24.46
C PRO A 124 1.78 0.05 -23.69
N ASN A 125 1.19 1.23 -23.85
CA ASN A 125 1.70 2.45 -23.22
C ASN A 125 1.50 2.46 -21.69
N LEU A 126 0.36 1.95 -21.18
CA LEU A 126 0.14 1.82 -19.74
C LEU A 126 1.13 0.85 -19.12
N GLU A 127 1.30 -0.33 -19.73
CA GLU A 127 2.22 -1.35 -19.25
C GLU A 127 3.66 -0.85 -19.29
N PHE A 128 4.09 -0.22 -20.40
CA PHE A 128 5.43 0.36 -20.55
C PHE A 128 5.72 1.40 -19.46
N ILE A 129 4.87 2.40 -19.28
CA ILE A 129 5.07 3.46 -18.27
C ILE A 129 5.11 2.88 -16.86
N LEU A 130 4.21 1.94 -16.54
CA LEU A 130 4.22 1.31 -15.23
C LEU A 130 5.49 0.47 -15.04
N LEU A 131 5.90 -0.34 -16.01
CA LEU A 131 7.12 -1.15 -15.93
C LEU A 131 8.38 -0.29 -15.77
N GLU A 132 8.52 0.81 -16.51
CA GLU A 132 9.63 1.74 -16.37
C GLU A 132 9.64 2.44 -14.99
N THR A 133 8.45 2.71 -14.45
CA THR A 133 8.30 3.28 -13.10
C THR A 133 8.77 2.26 -12.05
N LEU A 134 8.31 1.02 -12.15
CA LEU A 134 8.69 -0.08 -11.26
C LEU A 134 10.18 -0.42 -11.38
N ALA A 135 10.73 -0.39 -12.60
CA ALA A 135 12.16 -0.58 -12.85
C ALA A 135 13.01 0.53 -12.21
N SER A 136 12.55 1.78 -12.26
CA SER A 136 13.20 2.91 -11.59
C SER A 136 13.23 2.74 -10.07
N MET A 137 12.12 2.30 -9.48
CA MET A 137 12.08 1.97 -8.05
C MET A 137 13.02 0.80 -7.72
N ARG A 138 13.00 -0.26 -8.54
CA ARG A 138 13.86 -1.44 -8.35
C ARG A 138 15.34 -1.08 -8.40
N ARG A 139 15.75 -0.21 -9.34
CA ARG A 139 17.13 0.29 -9.46
C ARG A 139 17.59 1.00 -8.19
N TYR A 140 16.73 1.82 -7.57
CA TYR A 140 17.05 2.47 -6.31
C TYR A 140 17.12 1.47 -5.14
N LEU A 141 16.11 0.60 -5.00
CA LEU A 141 16.06 -0.39 -3.92
C LEU A 141 17.19 -1.42 -3.98
N ALA A 142 17.71 -1.73 -5.18
CA ALA A 142 18.84 -2.64 -5.37
C ALA A 142 20.15 -2.10 -4.79
N GLN A 143 20.28 -0.78 -4.64
CA GLN A 143 21.44 -0.14 -4.01
C GLN A 143 21.40 -0.23 -2.47
N LEU A 144 20.25 -0.58 -1.90
CA LEU A 144 20.06 -0.69 -0.46
C LEU A 144 20.29 -2.14 0.01
N PRO A 145 20.98 -2.34 1.15
CA PRO A 145 21.02 -3.65 1.80
C PRO A 145 19.60 -4.20 2.03
N PRO A 146 19.36 -5.52 1.96
CA PRO A 146 18.03 -6.11 2.11
C PRO A 146 17.27 -5.64 3.36
N ARG A 147 17.99 -5.44 4.49
CA ARG A 147 17.42 -4.96 5.76
C ARG A 147 16.96 -3.50 5.73
N ASN A 148 17.49 -2.70 4.80
CA ASN A 148 17.21 -1.28 4.66
C ASN A 148 16.30 -0.99 3.46
N ARG A 149 15.81 -2.03 2.77
CA ARG A 149 14.86 -1.85 1.67
C ARG A 149 13.59 -1.19 2.22
N LEU A 150 13.13 -0.17 1.51
CA LEU A 150 11.98 0.61 1.89
C LEU A 150 10.69 -0.17 1.59
N TYR A 151 9.74 -0.10 2.51
CA TYR A 151 8.42 -0.70 2.41
C TYR A 151 7.37 0.39 2.53
N TRP A 152 6.12 0.03 2.21
CA TRP A 152 5.01 0.96 2.15
C TRP A 152 5.14 1.99 1.03
N ASN A 153 5.86 1.62 -0.04
CA ASN A 153 6.09 2.45 -1.21
C ASN A 153 4.80 2.62 -2.03
N ARG A 154 4.69 3.71 -2.79
CA ARG A 154 3.50 4.00 -3.59
C ARG A 154 3.84 4.40 -5.01
N VAL A 155 2.97 3.99 -5.92
CA VAL A 155 2.97 4.47 -7.31
C VAL A 155 1.68 5.24 -7.57
N LEU A 156 1.77 6.41 -8.20
CA LEU A 156 0.64 7.20 -8.65
C LEU A 156 0.75 7.46 -10.16
N LEU A 157 -0.21 6.94 -10.91
CA LEU A 157 -0.34 7.16 -12.33
C LEU A 157 -1.38 8.26 -12.58
N TYR A 158 -1.08 9.20 -13.46
CA TYR A 158 -2.06 10.16 -13.96
C TYR A 158 -2.43 9.77 -15.39
N LEU A 159 -3.66 9.31 -15.60
CA LEU A 159 -4.15 8.89 -16.90
C LEU A 159 -4.83 10.08 -17.60
N TRP A 160 -4.25 10.51 -18.72
CA TRP A 160 -4.80 11.60 -19.51
C TRP A 160 -6.09 11.20 -20.23
N PRO A 161 -6.15 10.07 -20.95
CA PRO A 161 -7.38 9.66 -21.62
C PRO A 161 -8.42 9.21 -20.59
N PRO A 162 -9.72 9.31 -20.92
CA PRO A 162 -10.76 8.68 -20.13
C PRO A 162 -10.55 7.17 -20.08
N LEU A 163 -10.82 6.57 -18.93
CA LEU A 163 -10.78 5.12 -18.74
C LEU A 163 -12.16 4.54 -19.07
N THR A 164 -12.26 3.88 -20.21
CA THR A 164 -13.49 3.21 -20.69
C THR A 164 -13.45 1.70 -20.54
N ILE A 165 -12.40 1.18 -19.93
CA ILE A 165 -12.10 -0.25 -19.84
C ILE A 165 -12.83 -0.84 -18.64
N PRO A 166 -13.49 -2.01 -18.78
CA PRO A 166 -14.14 -2.71 -17.68
C PRO A 166 -13.19 -3.05 -16.51
N ALA A 167 -13.73 -3.14 -15.30
CA ALA A 167 -12.95 -3.34 -14.08
C ALA A 167 -12.31 -4.73 -14.00
N ASP A 168 -12.95 -5.74 -14.56
CA ASP A 168 -12.47 -7.12 -14.69
C ASP A 168 -11.28 -7.20 -15.66
N GLU A 169 -11.37 -6.58 -16.84
CA GLU A 169 -10.25 -6.53 -17.79
C GLU A 169 -9.04 -5.78 -17.21
N LEU A 170 -9.27 -4.70 -16.44
CA LEU A 170 -8.21 -4.00 -15.72
C LEU A 170 -7.56 -4.88 -14.66
N GLN A 171 -8.35 -5.63 -13.89
CA GLN A 171 -7.81 -6.55 -12.90
C GLN A 171 -6.91 -7.60 -13.57
N GLU A 172 -7.31 -8.15 -14.72
CA GLU A 172 -6.51 -9.10 -15.48
C GLU A 172 -5.19 -8.49 -15.97
N ILE A 173 -5.18 -7.23 -16.43
CA ILE A 173 -3.93 -6.51 -16.76
C ILE A 173 -3.01 -6.46 -15.53
N PHE A 174 -3.51 -6.03 -14.37
CA PHE A 174 -2.69 -5.94 -13.15
C PHE A 174 -2.25 -7.31 -12.61
N LYS A 175 -3.07 -8.36 -12.75
CA LYS A 175 -2.70 -9.75 -12.42
C LYS A 175 -1.51 -10.21 -13.27
N ARG A 176 -1.51 -9.94 -14.58
CA ARG A 176 -0.34 -10.25 -15.44
C ARG A 176 0.91 -9.47 -15.02
N MET A 177 0.75 -8.25 -14.52
CA MET A 177 1.85 -7.41 -14.05
C MET A 177 2.29 -7.71 -12.62
N GLN A 178 1.62 -8.63 -11.91
CA GLN A 178 1.90 -8.96 -10.52
C GLN A 178 3.38 -9.31 -10.26
N PRO A 179 4.08 -10.11 -11.10
CA PRO A 179 5.50 -10.40 -10.87
C PRO A 179 6.38 -9.15 -10.90
N ALA A 180 5.99 -8.13 -11.68
CA ALA A 180 6.73 -6.87 -11.73
C ALA A 180 6.51 -6.00 -10.49
N LEU A 181 5.40 -6.16 -9.78
CA LEU A 181 5.07 -5.45 -8.53
C LEU A 181 5.78 -6.05 -7.31
N GLU A 182 6.20 -7.31 -7.39
CA GLU A 182 6.89 -8.00 -6.30
C GLU A 182 8.25 -7.41 -5.95
N GLY A 183 8.61 -7.54 -4.66
CA GLY A 183 9.90 -7.11 -4.13
C GLY A 183 10.10 -5.59 -4.02
N LEU A 184 9.09 -4.79 -4.41
CA LEU A 184 9.14 -3.33 -4.36
C LEU A 184 8.56 -2.74 -3.08
N GLY A 185 8.13 -3.57 -2.13
CA GLY A 185 7.58 -3.11 -0.85
C GLY A 185 6.35 -2.20 -1.01
N LEU A 186 5.54 -2.40 -2.06
CA LEU A 186 4.40 -1.54 -2.37
C LEU A 186 3.29 -1.67 -1.31
N GLU A 187 2.75 -0.54 -0.86
CA GLU A 187 1.42 -0.48 -0.23
C GLU A 187 0.37 -0.60 -1.34
N LYS A 188 0.52 0.20 -2.39
CA LYS A 188 -0.44 0.28 -3.50
C LYS A 188 0.09 1.00 -4.74
N VAL A 189 -0.54 0.70 -5.87
CA VAL A 189 -0.54 1.51 -7.08
C VAL A 189 -1.88 2.22 -7.15
N THR A 190 -1.87 3.51 -7.48
CA THR A 190 -3.09 4.30 -7.68
C THR A 190 -3.06 4.95 -9.04
N ALA A 191 -4.19 5.02 -9.73
CA ALA A 191 -4.33 5.71 -10.99
C ALA A 191 -5.44 6.76 -10.88
N ARG A 192 -5.10 8.03 -11.12
CA ARG A 192 -6.09 9.09 -11.28
C ARG A 192 -6.64 9.03 -12.69
N VAL A 193 -7.95 8.81 -12.78
CA VAL A 193 -8.64 8.53 -14.04
C VAL A 193 -9.88 9.41 -14.18
N ARG A 194 -10.38 9.49 -15.41
CA ARG A 194 -11.69 10.05 -15.72
C ARG A 194 -12.55 8.94 -16.29
N ILE A 195 -13.67 8.62 -15.67
CA ILE A 195 -14.58 7.56 -16.09
C ILE A 195 -15.88 8.17 -16.62
N PRO A 196 -16.55 7.57 -17.63
CA PRO A 196 -17.88 8.00 -18.04
C PRO A 196 -18.89 7.88 -16.89
N GLY A 197 -19.57 8.98 -16.55
CA GLY A 197 -20.69 8.98 -15.62
C GLY A 197 -22.01 8.61 -16.30
N GLU A 198 -23.06 8.38 -15.50
CA GLU A 198 -24.40 8.00 -15.98
C GLU A 198 -25.02 9.01 -16.96
N ASN A 199 -24.68 10.28 -16.82
CA ASN A 199 -25.14 11.38 -17.68
C ASN A 199 -24.24 11.62 -18.91
N GLY A 200 -23.28 10.73 -19.18
CA GLY A 200 -22.28 10.89 -20.24
C GLY A 200 -21.17 11.90 -19.94
N MET A 201 -21.22 12.61 -18.80
CA MET A 201 -20.12 13.48 -18.37
C MET A 201 -19.03 12.67 -17.68
N LEU A 202 -17.77 13.03 -17.95
CA LEU A 202 -16.63 12.37 -17.32
C LEU A 202 -16.52 12.78 -15.84
N LYS A 203 -16.49 11.78 -14.94
CA LYS A 203 -16.25 11.94 -13.51
C LYS A 203 -14.81 11.56 -13.17
N ALA A 204 -14.16 12.32 -12.29
CA ALA A 204 -12.86 11.95 -11.77
C ALA A 204 -12.98 10.80 -10.76
N ALA A 205 -12.10 9.81 -10.86
CA ALA A 205 -12.01 8.68 -9.95
C ALA A 205 -10.55 8.29 -9.68
N ILE A 206 -10.35 7.51 -8.61
CA ILE A 206 -9.08 6.86 -8.30
C ILE A 206 -9.29 5.35 -8.41
N LEU A 207 -8.58 4.73 -9.35
CA LEU A 207 -8.40 3.29 -9.34
C LEU A 207 -7.27 2.96 -8.36
N GLU A 208 -7.55 2.14 -7.37
CA GLU A 208 -6.57 1.66 -6.40
C GLU A 208 -6.32 0.18 -6.64
N VAL A 209 -5.04 -0.18 -6.70
CA VAL A 209 -4.55 -1.55 -6.85
C VAL A 209 -3.66 -1.87 -5.67
N THR A 210 -4.03 -2.87 -4.89
CA THR A 210 -3.31 -3.32 -3.71
C THR A 210 -2.93 -4.79 -3.82
N GLN A 211 -1.82 -5.15 -3.20
CA GLN A 211 -1.37 -6.53 -3.04
C GLN A 211 -1.17 -6.81 -1.54
N PRO A 212 -2.26 -7.07 -0.79
CA PRO A 212 -2.21 -7.21 0.67
C PRO A 212 -1.39 -8.43 1.12
N ALA A 213 -1.40 -9.54 0.38
CA ALA A 213 -0.56 -10.71 0.58
C ALA A 213 -0.68 -11.73 -0.58
N GLY A 214 0.24 -12.69 -0.67
CA GLY A 214 0.04 -13.92 -1.45
C GLY A 214 -0.10 -13.73 -2.97
N GLY A 215 0.34 -12.58 -3.50
CA GLY A 215 0.21 -12.27 -4.92
C GLY A 215 -1.20 -11.89 -5.37
N VAL A 216 -2.18 -11.81 -4.46
CA VAL A 216 -3.56 -11.47 -4.85
C VAL A 216 -3.66 -9.98 -5.15
N VAL A 217 -4.17 -9.67 -6.34
CA VAL A 217 -4.40 -8.32 -6.82
C VAL A 217 -5.84 -7.94 -6.54
N VAL A 218 -6.02 -6.93 -5.68
CA VAL A 218 -7.33 -6.34 -5.39
C VAL A 218 -7.39 -4.98 -6.05
N THR A 219 -8.45 -4.74 -6.83
CA THR A 219 -8.71 -3.44 -7.46
C THR A 219 -10.01 -2.84 -6.94
N ARG A 220 -10.05 -1.52 -6.79
CA ARG A 220 -11.26 -0.80 -6.40
C ARG A 220 -11.27 0.63 -6.92
N PHE A 221 -12.45 1.13 -7.23
CA PHE A 221 -12.65 2.53 -7.56
C PHE A 221 -13.06 3.32 -6.32
N ARG A 222 -12.51 4.54 -6.19
CA ARG A 222 -12.84 5.49 -5.12
C ARG A 222 -12.98 6.89 -5.68
N GLU A 223 -13.71 7.73 -4.96
CA GLU A 223 -13.70 9.16 -5.26
C GLU A 223 -12.33 9.78 -4.92
N PRO A 224 -11.86 10.78 -5.68
CA PRO A 224 -10.62 11.47 -5.38
C PRO A 224 -10.70 12.20 -4.04
N GLY A 225 -9.79 11.87 -3.12
CA GLY A 225 -9.69 12.53 -1.83
C GLY A 225 -8.68 13.68 -1.83
N GLU A 226 -8.99 14.75 -1.10
CA GLU A 226 -8.11 15.93 -0.93
C GLU A 226 -7.26 15.85 0.35
N GLN A 227 -6.99 14.64 0.83
CA GLN A 227 -6.18 14.45 2.04
C GLN A 227 -4.71 14.18 1.69
N PRO A 228 -3.77 14.79 2.46
CA PRO A 228 -2.37 14.41 2.44
C PRO A 228 -2.15 12.93 2.70
N VAL A 229 -1.02 12.41 2.22
CA VAL A 229 -0.54 11.07 2.58
C VAL A 229 -0.18 11.08 4.06
N ARG A 230 -0.85 10.22 4.82
CA ARG A 230 -0.57 10.04 6.26
C ARG A 230 0.74 9.27 6.48
N THR A 231 1.43 9.64 7.54
CA THR A 231 2.56 8.90 8.13
C THR A 231 2.09 7.54 8.65
N LEU A 232 3.02 6.62 8.95
CA LEU A 232 2.66 5.28 9.42
C LEU A 232 2.01 5.36 10.80
N SER A 233 0.79 4.84 10.93
CA SER A 233 0.21 4.52 12.24
C SER A 233 0.91 3.32 12.87
N ASP A 234 0.71 3.10 14.18
CA ASP A 234 1.36 1.97 14.88
C ASP A 234 0.98 0.61 14.31
N TYR A 235 -0.29 0.43 13.92
CA TYR A 235 -0.74 -0.74 13.14
C TYR A 235 0.10 -0.93 11.87
N LYS A 236 0.25 0.12 11.05
CA LYS A 236 1.00 0.03 9.79
C LYS A 236 2.49 -0.18 10.01
N LYS A 237 3.07 0.34 11.10
CA LYS A 237 4.46 0.04 11.48
C LYS A 237 4.64 -1.47 11.73
N GLN A 238 3.70 -2.13 12.41
CA GLN A 238 3.74 -3.58 12.61
C GLN A 238 3.62 -4.34 11.29
N VAL A 239 2.71 -3.92 10.41
CA VAL A 239 2.57 -4.52 9.07
C VAL A 239 3.86 -4.41 8.28
N VAL A 240 4.48 -3.23 8.25
CA VAL A 240 5.77 -3.00 7.57
C VAL A 240 6.88 -3.87 8.17
N LYS A 241 6.98 -3.94 9.50
CA LYS A 241 7.99 -4.74 10.22
C LYS A 241 7.86 -6.23 9.91
N LEU A 242 6.64 -6.76 9.82
CA LEU A 242 6.40 -8.15 9.45
C LEU A 242 6.72 -8.41 7.98
N ARG A 243 6.32 -7.52 7.08
CA ARG A 243 6.64 -7.63 5.65
C ARG A 243 8.15 -7.61 5.38
N GLN A 244 8.92 -6.80 6.12
CA GLN A 244 10.39 -6.80 6.06
C GLN A 244 11.02 -8.16 6.42
N ARG A 245 10.31 -8.99 7.19
CA ARG A 245 10.72 -10.35 7.56
C ARG A 245 10.10 -11.43 6.66
N GLY A 246 9.38 -11.04 5.60
CA GLY A 246 8.65 -11.98 4.75
C GLY A 246 7.42 -12.59 5.41
N LEU A 247 6.91 -11.97 6.48
CA LEU A 247 5.75 -12.43 7.24
C LEU A 247 4.52 -11.58 6.95
N LEU A 248 3.35 -12.19 7.08
CA LEU A 248 2.07 -11.51 6.93
C LEU A 248 1.49 -11.15 8.29
N TYR A 249 0.87 -9.97 8.38
CA TYR A 249 0.09 -9.61 9.56
C TYR A 249 -1.32 -10.21 9.44
N PRO A 250 -1.84 -10.93 10.46
CA PRO A 250 -3.12 -11.65 10.36
C PRO A 250 -4.30 -10.81 9.90
N TYR A 251 -4.40 -9.58 10.38
CA TYR A 251 -5.48 -8.67 10.01
C TYR A 251 -5.45 -8.26 8.53
N GLU A 252 -4.28 -8.29 7.87
CA GLU A 252 -4.21 -8.11 6.42
C GLU A 252 -4.71 -9.34 5.66
N LEU A 253 -4.52 -10.55 6.22
CA LEU A 253 -5.11 -11.78 5.68
C LEU A 253 -6.62 -11.79 5.85
N ILE A 254 -7.12 -11.40 7.02
CA ILE A 254 -8.56 -11.27 7.28
C ILE A 254 -9.19 -10.33 6.23
N ARG A 255 -8.59 -9.15 6.00
CA ARG A 255 -9.06 -8.21 4.96
C ARG A 255 -9.08 -8.83 3.56
N LEU A 256 -8.09 -9.65 3.23
CA LEU A 256 -8.03 -10.34 1.94
C LEU A 256 -9.14 -11.39 1.79
N LEU A 257 -9.45 -12.12 2.88
CA LEU A 257 -10.47 -13.17 2.91
C LEU A 257 -11.90 -12.60 3.01
N THR A 258 -12.04 -11.36 3.46
CA THR A 258 -13.32 -10.66 3.62
C THR A 258 -13.32 -9.32 2.88
N PRO A 259 -13.16 -9.32 1.54
CA PRO A 259 -13.22 -8.10 0.75
C PRO A 259 -14.58 -7.43 0.93
N GLN A 260 -14.60 -6.10 0.86
CA GLN A 260 -15.78 -5.28 1.18
C GLN A 260 -16.22 -4.47 -0.04
N GLY A 261 -17.54 -4.36 -0.24
CA GLY A 261 -18.14 -3.44 -1.20
C GLY A 261 -17.78 -3.74 -2.67
N GLN A 262 -17.28 -2.74 -3.40
CA GLN A 262 -16.95 -2.80 -4.83
C GLN A 262 -15.50 -3.25 -5.10
N GLU A 263 -14.91 -4.04 -4.21
CA GLU A 263 -13.57 -4.59 -4.39
C GLU A 263 -13.62 -5.77 -5.36
N ASN A 264 -12.84 -5.69 -6.44
CA ASN A 264 -12.67 -6.79 -7.36
C ASN A 264 -11.48 -7.65 -6.90
N SER A 265 -11.77 -8.87 -6.45
CA SER A 265 -10.88 -9.80 -5.76
C SER A 265 -11.23 -11.24 -6.16
N ASP A 266 -10.27 -12.15 -6.05
CA ASP A 266 -10.53 -13.59 -6.24
C ASP A 266 -11.29 -14.20 -5.05
N PHE A 267 -11.40 -13.48 -3.94
CA PHE A 267 -12.20 -13.88 -2.78
C PHE A 267 -13.61 -13.26 -2.83
N PRO A 268 -14.65 -14.03 -2.48
CA PRO A 268 -16.01 -13.51 -2.36
C PRO A 268 -16.12 -12.47 -1.24
N PRO A 269 -17.05 -11.50 -1.33
CA PRO A 269 -17.31 -10.56 -0.25
C PRO A 269 -17.63 -11.30 1.04
N GLY A 270 -17.26 -10.72 2.17
CA GLY A 270 -17.49 -11.39 3.45
C GLY A 270 -17.32 -10.50 4.64
N GLU A 271 -17.61 -11.04 5.81
CA GLU A 271 -17.52 -10.36 7.10
C GLU A 271 -16.70 -11.20 8.07
N PHE A 272 -16.02 -10.53 8.99
CA PHE A 272 -15.25 -11.15 10.06
C PHE A 272 -15.73 -10.64 11.41
N VAL A 273 -16.15 -11.58 12.26
CA VAL A 273 -16.45 -11.31 13.67
C VAL A 273 -15.32 -11.89 14.50
N GLU A 274 -14.58 -11.02 15.19
CA GLU A 274 -13.51 -11.44 16.09
C GLU A 274 -14.10 -11.98 17.41
N TYR A 275 -13.48 -13.04 17.94
CA TYR A 275 -13.82 -13.61 19.23
C TYR A 275 -12.59 -13.60 20.13
N ASP A 276 -12.79 -13.28 21.41
CA ASP A 276 -11.75 -13.36 22.45
C ASP A 276 -12.33 -13.95 23.74
N LEU A 277 -11.45 -14.35 24.65
CA LEU A 277 -11.85 -14.99 25.92
C LEU A 277 -12.45 -13.95 26.88
N ASP A 278 -13.61 -14.28 27.45
CA ASP A 278 -14.18 -13.62 28.63
C ASP A 278 -13.45 -14.03 29.92
N ASP A 279 -13.86 -13.45 31.06
CA ASP A 279 -13.31 -13.77 32.39
C ASP A 279 -13.54 -15.24 32.81
N HIS A 280 -14.44 -15.95 32.12
CA HIS A 280 -14.74 -17.36 32.32
C HIS A 280 -14.03 -18.27 31.30
N HIS A 281 -13.09 -17.74 30.51
CA HIS A 281 -12.35 -18.46 29.47
C HIS A 281 -13.23 -19.05 28.37
N ARG A 282 -14.33 -18.38 28.02
CA ARG A 282 -15.17 -18.72 26.86
C ARG A 282 -15.01 -17.67 25.77
N LEU A 283 -15.05 -18.09 24.52
CA LEU A 283 -14.98 -17.16 23.39
C LEU A 283 -16.30 -16.39 23.26
N VAL A 284 -16.21 -15.06 23.26
CA VAL A 284 -17.32 -14.15 23.00
C VAL A 284 -16.96 -13.19 21.87
N PRO A 285 -17.93 -12.73 21.06
CA PRO A 285 -17.68 -11.69 20.07
C PRO A 285 -17.09 -10.44 20.70
N VAL A 286 -16.09 -9.85 20.06
CA VAL A 286 -15.47 -8.60 20.50
C VAL A 286 -15.42 -7.58 19.37
N GLU A 287 -15.58 -6.31 19.72
CA GLU A 287 -15.40 -5.19 18.80
C GLU A 287 -14.19 -4.37 19.26
N ARG A 288 -13.10 -4.48 18.50
CA ARG A 288 -11.86 -3.74 18.76
C ARG A 288 -11.17 -3.36 17.44
N PRO A 289 -10.37 -2.28 17.42
CA PRO A 289 -9.50 -1.99 16.29
C PRO A 289 -8.54 -3.16 16.01
N TYR A 290 -8.25 -3.38 14.73
CA TYR A 290 -7.27 -4.39 14.32
C TYR A 290 -5.89 -4.06 14.88
N GLY A 291 -5.22 -5.11 15.37
CA GLY A 291 -3.89 -5.07 15.97
C GLY A 291 -3.86 -4.82 17.48
N GLU A 292 -5.03 -4.81 18.13
CA GLU A 292 -5.15 -4.73 19.59
C GLU A 292 -5.40 -6.11 20.23
N ASN A 293 -5.03 -7.20 19.53
CA ASN A 293 -5.05 -8.55 20.09
C ASN A 293 -4.05 -8.70 21.24
N ARG A 294 -4.48 -9.36 22.31
CA ARG A 294 -3.66 -9.58 23.52
C ARG A 294 -2.78 -10.82 23.46
N ALA A 295 -3.11 -11.76 22.59
CA ALA A 295 -2.39 -13.02 22.40
C ALA A 295 -1.98 -13.18 20.95
N ASN A 296 -1.02 -14.08 20.69
CA ASN A 296 -0.51 -14.34 19.35
C ASN A 296 -1.42 -15.25 18.51
N ILE A 297 -2.69 -15.41 18.90
CA ILE A 297 -3.72 -16.12 18.17
C ILE A 297 -4.96 -15.24 18.13
N ILE A 298 -5.44 -14.99 16.93
CA ILE A 298 -6.72 -14.32 16.67
C ILE A 298 -7.73 -15.40 16.28
N VAL A 299 -8.89 -15.38 16.92
CA VAL A 299 -9.98 -16.31 16.64
C VAL A 299 -11.15 -15.50 16.10
N GLY A 300 -11.86 -16.02 15.12
CA GLY A 300 -13.11 -15.42 14.71
C GLY A 300 -13.91 -16.27 13.75
N VAL A 301 -15.06 -15.76 13.36
CA VAL A 301 -15.94 -16.39 12.36
C VAL A 301 -15.90 -15.55 11.10
N ILE A 302 -15.55 -16.18 9.98
CA ILE A 302 -15.69 -15.59 8.66
C ILE A 302 -16.99 -16.06 8.03
N THR A 303 -17.75 -15.12 7.46
CA THR A 303 -18.90 -15.39 6.60
C THR A 303 -18.60 -14.85 5.21
N ASN A 304 -18.59 -15.70 4.18
CA ASN A 304 -18.42 -15.26 2.79
C ASN A 304 -19.68 -15.50 1.98
N PHE A 305 -20.08 -14.53 1.16
CA PHE A 305 -21.32 -14.55 0.38
C PHE A 305 -21.02 -14.82 -1.10
N THR A 306 -21.73 -15.77 -1.70
CA THR A 306 -21.58 -16.13 -3.12
C THR A 306 -22.95 -16.25 -3.77
N ASP A 307 -23.02 -16.18 -5.10
CA ASP A 307 -24.29 -16.37 -5.82
C ASP A 307 -24.94 -17.73 -5.53
N ARG A 308 -24.12 -18.76 -5.29
CA ARG A 308 -24.57 -20.11 -4.96
C ARG A 308 -25.04 -20.24 -3.50
N TYR A 309 -24.48 -19.44 -2.60
CA TYR A 309 -24.79 -19.42 -1.16
C TYR A 309 -25.01 -17.98 -0.69
N PRO A 310 -26.15 -17.35 -1.04
CA PRO A 310 -26.45 -15.98 -0.64
C PRO A 310 -26.63 -15.80 0.87
N GLU A 311 -26.99 -16.87 1.59
CA GLU A 311 -27.08 -16.90 3.05
C GLU A 311 -25.72 -16.82 3.76
N GLY A 312 -24.63 -17.02 3.02
CA GLY A 312 -23.26 -16.93 3.51
C GLY A 312 -22.70 -18.27 4.00
N MET A 313 -21.49 -18.60 3.53
CA MET A 313 -20.71 -19.74 4.00
C MET A 313 -19.88 -19.32 5.21
N ARG A 314 -20.12 -19.99 6.35
CA ARG A 314 -19.51 -19.68 7.64
C ARG A 314 -18.41 -20.68 8.00
N ARG A 315 -17.35 -20.18 8.63
CA ARG A 315 -16.27 -21.00 9.20
C ARG A 315 -15.62 -20.32 10.39
N VAL A 316 -15.14 -21.12 11.33
CA VAL A 316 -14.25 -20.64 12.40
C VAL A 316 -12.84 -20.57 11.83
N ALA A 317 -12.17 -19.43 12.01
CA ALA A 317 -10.81 -19.21 11.54
C ALA A 317 -9.88 -18.87 12.71
N LEU A 318 -8.74 -19.56 12.76
CA LEU A 318 -7.64 -19.29 13.69
C LEU A 318 -6.47 -18.68 12.91
N PHE A 319 -5.95 -17.55 13.38
CA PHE A 319 -4.80 -16.88 12.76
C PHE A 319 -3.64 -16.75 13.75
N GLY A 320 -2.50 -17.33 13.41
CA GLY A 320 -1.24 -17.11 14.15
C GLY A 320 -0.70 -15.71 13.88
N ASP A 321 -0.45 -14.94 14.93
CA ASP A 321 0.17 -13.62 14.87
C ASP A 321 1.68 -13.69 15.17
N PRO A 322 2.56 -13.55 14.16
CA PRO A 322 4.00 -13.56 14.38
C PRO A 322 4.57 -12.23 14.90
N SER A 323 3.74 -11.23 15.17
CA SER A 323 4.17 -9.89 15.61
C SER A 323 4.98 -9.92 16.91
N GLN A 324 4.66 -10.84 17.81
CA GLN A 324 5.39 -11.09 19.06
C GLN A 324 5.86 -12.53 19.15
N GLY A 325 7.06 -12.75 19.67
CA GLY A 325 7.62 -14.09 19.88
C GLY A 325 7.64 -15.01 18.64
N LEU A 326 7.55 -14.44 17.42
CA LEU A 326 7.36 -15.20 16.17
C LEU A 326 6.15 -16.15 16.20
N GLY A 327 5.09 -15.78 16.93
CA GLY A 327 3.89 -16.60 17.05
C GLY A 327 4.08 -17.81 17.96
N ALA A 328 5.06 -17.76 18.87
CA ALA A 328 5.24 -18.80 19.87
C ALA A 328 3.97 -18.97 20.71
N LEU A 329 3.61 -20.22 20.96
CA LEU A 329 2.41 -20.60 21.70
C LEU A 329 2.76 -20.81 23.17
N ALA A 330 2.00 -20.13 24.04
CA ALA A 330 1.96 -20.37 25.47
C ALA A 330 0.51 -20.62 25.90
N GLU A 331 0.27 -20.70 27.21
CA GLU A 331 -1.08 -20.86 27.77
C GLU A 331 -2.15 -19.95 27.14
N PRO A 332 -1.94 -18.62 26.99
CA PRO A 332 -2.97 -17.73 26.45
C PRO A 332 -3.37 -18.07 25.00
N GLU A 333 -2.42 -18.48 24.17
CA GLU A 333 -2.67 -18.93 22.80
C GLU A 333 -3.37 -20.29 22.78
N CYS A 334 -2.88 -21.26 23.55
CA CYS A 334 -3.44 -22.61 23.62
C CYS A 334 -4.89 -22.61 24.13
N ARG A 335 -5.21 -21.76 25.12
CA ARG A 335 -6.60 -21.57 25.58
C ARG A 335 -7.52 -21.10 24.46
N ARG A 336 -7.08 -20.13 23.64
CA ARG A 336 -7.85 -19.62 22.49
C ARG A 336 -8.03 -20.66 21.39
N ILE A 337 -6.98 -21.43 21.09
CA ILE A 337 -7.07 -22.53 20.11
C ILE A 337 -8.09 -23.58 20.57
N ASN A 338 -8.00 -24.01 21.83
CA ASN A 338 -8.93 -25.00 22.39
C ASN A 338 -10.37 -24.50 22.43
N ALA A 339 -10.58 -23.23 22.77
CA ALA A 339 -11.90 -22.61 22.76
C ALA A 339 -12.43 -22.41 21.33
N GLY A 340 -11.56 -22.14 20.35
CA GLY A 340 -11.92 -22.06 18.94
C GLY A 340 -12.35 -23.40 18.36
N LEU A 341 -11.67 -24.49 18.73
CA LEU A 341 -12.10 -25.86 18.40
C LEU A 341 -13.47 -26.20 19.00
N GLU A 342 -13.74 -25.75 20.22
CA GLU A 342 -15.05 -25.90 20.86
C GLU A 342 -16.13 -25.09 20.14
N LEU A 343 -15.85 -23.81 19.85
CA LEU A 343 -16.75 -22.93 19.10
C LEU A 343 -17.13 -23.53 17.74
N ALA A 344 -16.18 -24.12 17.02
CA ALA A 344 -16.44 -24.80 15.76
C ALA A 344 -17.39 -26.00 15.93
N ARG A 345 -17.24 -26.80 17.00
CA ARG A 345 -18.15 -27.91 17.32
C ARG A 345 -19.54 -27.41 17.73
N GLU A 346 -19.62 -26.41 18.60
CA GLU A 346 -20.89 -25.83 19.07
C GLU A 346 -21.70 -25.23 17.92
N LEU A 347 -21.04 -24.53 16.99
CA LEU A 347 -21.69 -23.93 15.82
C LEU A 347 -21.88 -24.93 14.65
N ASN A 348 -21.33 -26.14 14.76
CA ASN A 348 -21.26 -27.14 13.70
C ASN A 348 -20.66 -26.55 12.39
N LEU A 349 -19.55 -25.82 12.52
CA LEU A 349 -18.83 -25.16 11.43
C LEU A 349 -17.47 -25.81 11.18
N PRO A 350 -16.95 -25.79 9.94
CA PRO A 350 -15.57 -26.15 9.69
C PRO A 350 -14.61 -25.15 10.38
N LEU A 351 -13.44 -25.65 10.76
CA LEU A 351 -12.35 -24.83 11.30
C LEU A 351 -11.20 -24.75 10.30
N GLU A 352 -10.76 -23.53 10.02
CA GLU A 352 -9.56 -23.24 9.24
C GLU A 352 -8.49 -22.66 10.16
N TRP A 353 -7.25 -23.15 10.04
CA TRP A 353 -6.12 -22.64 10.80
C TRP A 353 -5.01 -22.15 9.89
N TYR A 354 -4.81 -20.84 9.87
CA TYR A 354 -3.67 -20.17 9.25
C TYR A 354 -2.49 -20.15 10.23
N ALA A 355 -1.78 -21.28 10.27
CA ALA A 355 -0.72 -21.51 11.23
C ALA A 355 0.57 -20.78 10.86
N ILE A 356 0.91 -19.75 11.64
CA ILE A 356 2.25 -19.15 11.69
C ILE A 356 2.71 -19.21 13.14
N SER A 357 3.72 -20.03 13.43
CA SER A 357 4.25 -20.20 14.78
C SER A 357 5.70 -20.66 14.77
N ALA A 358 6.48 -20.20 15.75
CA ALA A 358 7.81 -20.71 16.06
C ALA A 358 7.80 -21.90 17.05
N GLY A 359 6.63 -22.47 17.34
CA GLY A 359 6.45 -23.57 18.28
C GLY A 359 6.17 -23.10 19.71
N ALA A 360 6.56 -23.92 20.69
CA ALA A 360 6.37 -23.61 22.11
C ALA A 360 7.17 -22.37 22.53
N LYS A 361 6.58 -21.50 23.35
CA LYS A 361 7.35 -20.44 24.01
C LYS A 361 8.33 -21.08 25.00
N ILE A 362 9.63 -20.86 24.76
CA ILE A 362 10.70 -21.28 25.67
C ILE A 362 11.07 -20.09 26.55
N ALA A 363 10.86 -20.21 27.86
CA ALA A 363 11.26 -19.22 28.84
C ALA A 363 11.71 -19.92 30.13
N MET A 364 12.75 -19.38 30.77
CA MET A 364 13.37 -20.01 31.95
C MET A 364 12.47 -19.97 33.20
N ASP A 365 11.55 -19.01 33.24
CA ASP A 365 10.58 -18.78 34.31
C ASP A 365 9.33 -19.67 34.21
N SER A 366 8.95 -20.14 33.00
CA SER A 366 7.75 -20.97 32.78
C SER A 366 8.00 -22.48 32.75
N GLY A 367 9.26 -22.94 32.85
CA GLY A 367 9.60 -24.36 32.80
C GLY A 367 9.01 -25.09 31.57
N THR A 368 8.41 -26.27 31.79
CA THR A 368 7.76 -27.09 30.74
C THR A 368 6.25 -26.86 30.61
N GLU A 369 5.65 -25.95 31.38
CA GLU A 369 4.19 -25.76 31.43
C GLU A 369 3.59 -25.39 30.07
N ASN A 370 4.32 -24.63 29.25
CA ASN A 370 3.90 -24.31 27.88
C ASN A 370 3.80 -25.57 26.99
N MET A 371 4.60 -26.61 27.26
CA MET A 371 4.51 -27.88 26.52
C MET A 371 3.25 -28.66 26.87
N ASP A 372 2.82 -28.61 28.14
CA ASP A 372 1.57 -29.27 28.58
C ASP A 372 0.36 -28.66 27.88
N TRP A 373 0.32 -27.33 27.77
CA TRP A 373 -0.74 -26.62 27.04
C TRP A 373 -0.79 -26.96 25.55
N ILE A 374 0.37 -27.12 24.91
CA ILE A 374 0.44 -27.55 23.51
C ILE A 374 -0.02 -29.00 23.37
N ALA A 375 0.37 -29.89 24.29
CA ALA A 375 -0.10 -31.28 24.30
C ALA A 375 -1.62 -31.36 24.45
N LEU A 376 -2.22 -30.50 25.26
CA LEU A 376 -3.68 -30.40 25.39
C LEU A 376 -4.37 -29.99 24.08
N VAL A 377 -3.78 -29.07 23.31
CA VAL A 377 -4.27 -28.69 21.99
C VAL A 377 -4.16 -29.87 21.01
N LEU A 378 -2.97 -30.50 20.93
CA LEU A 378 -2.72 -31.61 20.03
C LEU A 378 -3.63 -32.81 20.27
N ARG A 379 -4.11 -33.02 21.50
CA ARG A 379 -5.06 -34.10 21.82
C ARG A 379 -6.48 -33.83 21.30
N ARG A 380 -6.82 -32.59 20.99
CA ARG A 380 -8.17 -32.16 20.56
C ARG A 380 -8.31 -31.99 19.04
N ILE A 381 -7.19 -31.87 18.35
CA ILE A 381 -7.08 -31.93 16.88
C ILE A 381 -7.09 -33.41 16.50
#